data_AF-A0A9P4Q418-F1
#
_entry.id   AF-A0A9P4Q418-F1
#
_cell.length_a   1.000
_cell.length_b   1.000
_cell.length_c   1.000
_cell.angle_alpha   90.00
_cell.angle_beta   90.00
_cell.angle_gamma   90.00
#
_symmetry.space_group_name_H-M   'P 1'
#
loop_
_entity.id
_entity.type
_entity.pdbx_description
1 polymer ?
#
loop_
_entity_poly.entity_id
_entity_poly.type
_entity_poly.pdbx_seq_one_letter_code
_entity_poly.pdbx_strand_id
1 'polypeptide(L)'
;MHSLNVLVLAALAAAVPFPSNHQHAHLHHRRIHDMAKRAAIPPLARSISTDGSCGSWSGSTCAPGYCCSSLGWCGNSAEACGAGCQSGFGQCGSGNNAPESSAAASSSNAAVSPAEVAPTAYSHPAYNPPAESNTWAPVQSETERSTSAPAPATTATTSTLSTSFSTSVQPTTTDVAPTTSTYVAPTTSSYAAPSTTAAAPQPAQSYSGSDSSSSGGKGNTYNMYSGDGSVSSGWPGQGDWVDFESMWSANLEALISKSCSQFGVDENSDEENADIKSSINSVASSAGVDPRFILAIVVQESKGCVRVPTTSWSVSNPGLMQSHSGTGTCNSGSPVSPCPSSEIQQMINDGSDGTSSGDGLKQLLAQCSEQDAQKYYKAARMYNSGSVDPSGDLGAGIATHCYSSDIANRLTGWTDATSSCTLD
;
A
#
# COMPACT_ATOMS: atom_id res chain seq x y z
N MET A 1 33.37 82.93 17.33
CA MET A 1 32.85 82.39 18.60
C MET A 1 31.36 82.14 18.44
N HIS A 2 30.96 80.89 18.66
CA HIS A 2 29.62 80.36 19.00
C HIS A 2 28.36 81.23 18.80
N SER A 3 27.35 80.68 18.13
CA SER A 3 26.21 80.03 18.82
C SER A 3 25.19 79.43 17.85
N LEU A 4 24.78 78.19 18.13
CA LEU A 4 23.65 77.48 17.54
C LEU A 4 22.31 78.14 17.97
N ASN A 5 21.27 77.95 17.16
CA ASN A 5 19.97 77.56 17.71
C ASN A 5 19.14 76.77 16.68
N VAL A 6 18.72 75.57 17.11
CA VAL A 6 17.79 74.65 16.46
C VAL A 6 16.39 74.96 16.99
N LEU A 7 15.38 75.06 16.13
CA LEU A 7 13.98 74.99 16.55
C LEU A 7 13.17 74.09 15.60
N VAL A 8 12.35 73.28 16.25
CA VAL A 8 11.54 72.14 15.77
C VAL A 8 10.13 72.61 15.36
N LEU A 9 9.37 71.69 14.74
CA LEU A 9 7.90 71.55 14.57
C LEU A 9 7.40 71.78 13.14
N ALA A 10 6.39 71.09 12.63
CA ALA A 10 5.71 69.81 12.89
C ALA A 10 4.66 69.69 11.76
N ALA A 11 4.34 68.47 11.34
CA ALA A 11 3.47 68.15 10.22
C ALA A 11 2.01 68.63 10.40
N LEU A 12 1.39 69.12 9.32
CA LEU A 12 -0.06 69.31 9.19
C LEU A 12 -0.65 68.17 8.34
N ALA A 13 -1.43 67.31 8.97
CA ALA A 13 -2.46 66.49 8.31
C ALA A 13 -3.80 66.85 8.94
N ALA A 14 -4.68 67.48 8.16
CA ALA A 14 -6.00 67.92 8.62
C ALA A 14 -7.00 66.75 8.59
N ALA A 15 -7.67 66.56 9.73
CA ALA A 15 -8.82 65.68 9.92
C ALA A 15 -10.13 66.44 9.61
N VAL A 16 -11.15 65.75 9.11
CA VAL A 16 -12.56 66.20 9.11
C VAL A 16 -13.48 65.00 9.42
N PRO A 17 -14.55 65.16 10.24
CA PRO A 17 -15.15 64.08 11.03
C PRO A 17 -16.43 63.42 10.43
N PHE A 18 -16.77 62.27 11.02
CA PHE A 18 -18.03 61.53 10.88
C PHE A 18 -19.26 62.31 11.39
N PRO A 19 -20.46 61.95 10.89
CA PRO A 19 -21.59 61.71 11.80
C PRO A 19 -22.31 60.37 11.60
N SER A 20 -22.82 59.88 12.75
CA SER A 20 -23.53 58.64 13.08
C SER A 20 -24.93 58.51 12.44
N ASN A 21 -25.32 57.32 11.94
CA ASN A 21 -26.26 56.32 12.53
C ASN A 21 -27.75 56.79 12.60
N HIS A 22 -28.80 56.14 12.05
CA HIS A 22 -29.29 54.78 12.31
C HIS A 22 -30.44 54.37 11.33
N GLN A 23 -30.48 53.07 10.98
CA GLN A 23 -31.63 52.13 10.82
C GLN A 23 -32.88 52.46 9.95
N HIS A 24 -33.17 51.63 8.93
CA HIS A 24 -33.99 50.39 9.00
C HIS A 24 -34.10 49.73 7.60
N ALA A 25 -34.17 48.39 7.61
CA ALA A 25 -34.33 47.51 6.46
C ALA A 25 -35.59 47.78 5.64
N HIS A 26 -35.50 47.64 4.32
CA HIS A 26 -36.26 46.70 3.48
C HIS A 26 -36.08 47.07 1.99
N LEU A 27 -36.16 46.04 1.14
CA LEU A 27 -35.98 46.03 -0.33
C LEU A 27 -34.55 45.90 -0.84
N HIS A 28 -34.05 44.66 -0.91
CA HIS A 28 -33.44 44.11 -2.14
C HIS A 28 -33.50 42.57 -2.07
N HIS A 29 -34.61 41.99 -2.53
CA HIS A 29 -34.75 40.52 -2.70
C HIS A 29 -35.20 40.12 -4.11
N ARG A 30 -34.89 40.94 -5.13
CA ARG A 30 -35.19 40.59 -6.52
C ARG A 30 -34.05 40.99 -7.44
N ARG A 31 -32.97 40.22 -7.43
CA ARG A 31 -32.00 40.11 -8.55
C ARG A 31 -30.99 38.95 -8.41
N ILE A 32 -31.36 37.83 -7.78
CA ILE A 32 -30.49 36.62 -7.68
C ILE A 32 -31.25 35.32 -8.02
N HIS A 33 -32.34 35.38 -8.80
CA HIS A 33 -33.08 34.17 -9.21
C HIS A 33 -33.06 33.87 -10.71
N ASP A 34 -32.35 34.65 -11.53
CA ASP A 34 -32.42 34.52 -13.00
C ASP A 34 -31.10 34.13 -13.69
N MET A 35 -30.09 33.66 -12.94
CA MET A 35 -28.88 33.05 -13.51
C MET A 35 -28.71 31.56 -13.16
N ALA A 36 -29.65 30.96 -12.43
CA ALA A 36 -29.64 29.54 -12.07
C ALA A 36 -30.50 28.65 -13.01
N LYS A 37 -30.74 29.08 -14.25
CA LYS A 37 -31.56 28.33 -15.21
C LYS A 37 -30.96 28.37 -16.61
N ARG A 38 -30.27 27.28 -16.97
CA ARG A 38 -29.54 26.92 -18.22
C ARG A 38 -28.03 26.93 -17.98
N ALA A 39 -27.29 25.83 -17.97
CA ALA A 39 -27.54 24.48 -18.47
C ALA A 39 -27.00 23.45 -17.45
N ALA A 40 -27.89 22.61 -16.91
CA ALA A 40 -27.48 21.34 -16.34
C ALA A 40 -27.06 20.45 -17.52
N ILE A 41 -25.76 20.16 -17.63
CA ILE A 41 -25.28 19.04 -18.42
C ILE A 41 -25.98 17.80 -17.83
N PRO A 42 -26.67 16.96 -18.63
CA PRO A 42 -27.26 15.75 -18.08
C PRO A 42 -26.14 14.97 -17.40
N PRO A 43 -26.28 14.58 -16.11
CA PRO A 43 -25.28 13.75 -15.46
C PRO A 43 -25.06 12.54 -16.37
N LEU A 44 -23.80 12.25 -16.70
CA LEU A 44 -23.42 11.01 -17.36
C LEU A 44 -24.15 9.90 -16.61
N ALA A 45 -25.05 9.21 -17.32
CA ALA A 45 -25.81 8.13 -16.73
C ALA A 45 -24.81 7.05 -16.34
N ARG A 46 -24.43 7.02 -15.06
CA ARG A 46 -23.63 5.95 -14.47
C ARG A 46 -24.29 4.62 -14.82
N SER A 47 -23.50 3.63 -15.20
CA SER A 47 -24.01 2.31 -15.58
C SER A 47 -24.78 1.69 -14.40
N ILE A 48 -25.91 1.04 -14.70
CA ILE A 48 -26.59 0.19 -13.73
C ILE A 48 -25.75 -1.06 -13.55
N SER A 49 -25.43 -1.37 -12.30
CA SER A 49 -24.67 -2.54 -11.90
C SER A 49 -25.32 -3.83 -12.40
N THR A 50 -24.50 -4.75 -12.91
CA THR A 50 -24.94 -6.06 -13.40
C THR A 50 -24.64 -7.19 -12.42
N ASP A 51 -23.71 -6.98 -11.49
CA ASP A 51 -23.31 -7.94 -10.45
C ASP A 51 -23.80 -7.54 -9.05
N GLY A 52 -24.47 -6.39 -8.93
CA GLY A 52 -24.98 -5.86 -7.67
C GLY A 52 -24.00 -4.96 -6.92
N SER A 53 -22.77 -4.78 -7.40
CA SER A 53 -21.80 -3.84 -6.83
C SER A 53 -22.18 -2.39 -7.13
N CYS A 54 -21.95 -1.47 -6.20
CA CYS A 54 -22.24 -0.06 -6.38
C CYS A 54 -21.27 0.81 -5.57
N GLY A 55 -21.20 2.09 -5.89
CA GLY A 55 -20.31 3.02 -5.19
C GLY A 55 -19.10 3.42 -6.03
N SER A 56 -18.33 4.39 -5.53
CA SER A 56 -17.23 5.02 -6.27
C SER A 56 -16.18 4.01 -6.73
N TRP A 57 -15.92 2.99 -5.92
CA TRP A 57 -15.03 1.87 -6.25
C TRP A 57 -15.46 1.11 -7.51
N SER A 58 -16.76 0.89 -7.70
CA SER A 58 -17.31 0.11 -8.83
C SER A 58 -17.65 0.97 -10.06
N GLY A 59 -17.68 2.29 -9.91
CA GLY A 59 -18.24 3.23 -10.90
C GLY A 59 -19.74 3.07 -11.19
N SER A 60 -20.43 2.09 -10.57
CA SER A 60 -21.76 1.63 -10.96
C SER A 60 -22.86 2.01 -9.97
N THR A 61 -24.09 2.18 -10.47
CA THR A 61 -25.29 2.52 -9.69
C THR A 61 -26.20 1.32 -9.52
N CYS A 62 -27.01 1.34 -8.48
CA CYS A 62 -28.08 0.36 -8.31
C CYS A 62 -29.24 0.60 -9.25
N ALA A 63 -29.94 -0.48 -9.60
CA ALA A 63 -31.18 -0.40 -10.36
C ALA A 63 -32.21 0.49 -9.63
N PRO A 64 -33.13 1.14 -10.36
CA PRO A 64 -34.22 1.91 -9.75
C PRO A 64 -34.96 1.08 -8.67
N GLY A 65 -35.21 1.68 -7.51
CA GLY A 65 -35.80 1.01 -6.35
C GLY A 65 -34.78 0.38 -5.37
N TYR A 66 -33.49 0.40 -5.70
CA TYR A 66 -32.43 -0.14 -4.85
C TYR A 66 -31.49 0.95 -4.33
N CYS A 67 -31.02 0.74 -3.11
CA CYS A 67 -30.07 1.56 -2.38
C CYS A 67 -28.68 0.98 -2.53
N CYS A 68 -27.68 1.86 -2.61
CA CYS A 68 -26.30 1.45 -2.53
C CYS A 68 -25.87 1.50 -1.07
N SER A 69 -25.68 0.35 -0.43
CA SER A 69 -25.29 0.29 0.98
C SER A 69 -23.93 0.96 1.22
N SER A 70 -23.62 1.27 2.48
CA SER A 70 -22.26 1.68 2.87
C SER A 70 -21.18 0.68 2.46
N LEU A 71 -21.54 -0.61 2.36
CA LEU A 71 -20.66 -1.71 1.94
C LEU A 71 -20.48 -1.85 0.42
N GLY A 72 -21.07 -0.95 -0.39
CA GLY A 72 -20.93 -0.97 -1.86
C GLY A 72 -21.76 -2.04 -2.57
N TRP A 73 -22.91 -2.43 -2.01
CA TRP A 73 -23.82 -3.40 -2.61
C TRP A 73 -25.24 -2.87 -2.75
N CYS A 74 -25.90 -3.26 -3.83
CA CYS A 74 -27.29 -2.93 -4.09
C CYS A 74 -28.22 -3.78 -3.24
N GLY A 75 -29.06 -3.11 -2.46
CA GLY A 75 -30.09 -3.74 -1.63
C GLY A 75 -31.29 -2.83 -1.46
N ASN A 76 -32.41 -3.37 -1.01
CA ASN A 76 -33.66 -2.61 -0.76
C ASN A 76 -34.14 -2.69 0.69
N SER A 77 -33.34 -3.30 1.58
CA SER A 77 -33.64 -3.41 3.00
C SER A 77 -33.31 -2.12 3.76
N ALA A 78 -33.83 -1.98 4.98
CA ALA A 78 -33.53 -0.84 5.83
C ALA A 78 -32.04 -0.71 6.14
N GLU A 79 -31.31 -1.82 6.19
CA GLU A 79 -29.86 -1.86 6.39
C GLU A 79 -29.11 -1.31 5.17
N ALA A 80 -29.55 -1.64 3.95
CA ALA A 80 -28.96 -1.13 2.73
C ALA A 80 -29.34 0.34 2.44
N CYS A 81 -30.58 0.72 2.77
CA CYS A 81 -31.15 2.04 2.51
C CYS A 81 -30.99 3.05 3.66
N GLY A 82 -30.48 2.59 4.80
CA GLY A 82 -30.37 3.34 6.05
C GLY A 82 -29.13 4.24 6.12
N ALA A 83 -28.61 4.39 7.34
CA ALA A 83 -27.42 5.21 7.58
C ALA A 83 -26.20 4.65 6.82
N GLY A 84 -25.52 5.52 6.07
CA GLY A 84 -24.37 5.14 5.25
C GLY A 84 -24.70 4.73 3.82
N CYS A 85 -25.98 4.77 3.41
CA CYS A 85 -26.33 4.60 2.00
C CYS A 85 -25.68 5.68 1.11
N GLN A 86 -25.09 5.24 0.01
CA GLN A 86 -24.35 6.08 -0.94
C GLN A 86 -25.31 6.68 -1.98
N SER A 87 -25.83 7.88 -1.72
CA SER A 87 -26.90 8.52 -2.52
C SER A 87 -26.53 8.86 -3.96
N GLY A 88 -25.24 8.96 -4.28
CA GLY A 88 -24.78 9.08 -5.66
C GLY A 88 -24.84 7.77 -6.46
N PHE A 89 -25.09 6.64 -5.79
CA PHE A 89 -25.01 5.29 -6.35
C PHE A 89 -26.29 4.45 -6.11
N GLY A 90 -27.28 4.96 -5.37
CA GLY A 90 -28.58 4.31 -5.17
C GLY A 90 -29.60 5.23 -4.50
N GLN A 91 -30.84 4.76 -4.33
CA GLN A 91 -31.98 5.56 -3.88
C GLN A 91 -32.12 5.59 -2.35
N CYS A 92 -31.18 6.24 -1.67
CA CYS A 92 -31.11 6.29 -0.20
C CYS A 92 -32.31 6.95 0.48
N GLY A 93 -32.66 6.48 1.68
CA GLY A 93 -33.77 7.02 2.48
C GLY A 93 -35.16 6.60 2.01
N SER A 94 -35.26 5.87 0.89
CA SER A 94 -36.51 5.29 0.38
C SER A 94 -36.56 3.79 0.65
N GLY A 95 -36.26 3.37 1.89
CA GLY A 95 -36.63 2.03 2.35
C GLY A 95 -38.14 1.99 2.51
N ASN A 96 -38.87 1.87 1.38
CA ASN A 96 -40.29 1.51 1.21
C ASN A 96 -40.74 1.89 -0.21
N ASN A 97 -40.34 1.14 -1.23
CA ASN A 97 -41.06 1.04 -2.49
C ASN A 97 -40.81 -0.34 -3.10
N ALA A 98 -41.50 -1.34 -2.55
CA ALA A 98 -41.80 -2.55 -3.33
C ALA A 98 -42.69 -2.14 -4.52
N PRO A 99 -42.52 -2.73 -5.72
CA PRO A 99 -43.52 -2.60 -6.76
C PRO A 99 -44.84 -3.22 -6.26
N GLU A 100 -45.91 -2.48 -6.50
CA GLU A 100 -47.29 -2.69 -6.08
C GLU A 100 -47.82 -4.11 -6.33
N SER A 101 -48.31 -4.77 -5.28
CA SER A 101 -49.48 -5.66 -5.36
C SER A 101 -50.13 -5.82 -3.97
N SER A 102 -51.18 -5.02 -3.75
CA SER A 102 -52.32 -5.19 -2.85
C SER A 102 -52.35 -6.37 -1.85
N ALA A 103 -52.38 -6.05 -0.54
CA ALA A 103 -53.35 -6.57 0.43
C ALA A 103 -53.21 -5.85 1.79
N ALA A 104 -54.30 -5.79 2.53
CA ALA A 104 -54.64 -4.75 3.49
C ALA A 104 -54.08 -4.90 4.92
N ALA A 105 -53.90 -3.73 5.54
CA ALA A 105 -54.02 -3.35 6.95
C ALA A 105 -54.04 -4.44 8.06
N SER A 106 -53.19 -4.27 9.08
CA SER A 106 -53.64 -3.65 10.34
C SER A 106 -52.49 -3.39 11.32
N SER A 107 -52.64 -2.28 12.03
CA SER A 107 -51.81 -1.69 13.07
C SER A 107 -51.92 -2.37 14.44
N SER A 108 -50.82 -2.43 15.21
CA SER A 108 -50.77 -1.88 16.59
C SER A 108 -49.38 -2.02 17.23
N ASN A 109 -48.93 -0.93 17.85
CA ASN A 109 -47.73 -0.78 18.68
C ASN A 109 -47.71 -1.73 19.90
N ALA A 110 -46.53 -2.22 20.27
CA ALA A 110 -46.10 -2.34 21.67
C ALA A 110 -44.58 -2.52 21.78
N ALA A 111 -43.97 -1.76 22.68
CA ALA A 111 -42.57 -1.75 23.02
C ALA A 111 -42.19 -2.91 23.96
N VAL A 112 -41.01 -3.53 23.77
CA VAL A 112 -40.24 -4.23 24.82
C VAL A 112 -38.73 -4.14 24.53
N SER A 113 -37.95 -3.90 25.58
CA SER A 113 -36.48 -3.76 25.69
C SER A 113 -35.70 -5.08 25.48
N PRO A 114 -34.35 -5.08 25.47
CA PRO A 114 -33.54 -6.00 24.66
C PRO A 114 -33.25 -7.34 25.34
N ALA A 115 -33.17 -8.39 24.52
CA ALA A 115 -32.54 -9.65 24.89
C ALA A 115 -31.58 -10.09 23.78
N GLU A 116 -30.37 -10.41 24.23
CA GLU A 116 -29.23 -10.98 23.56
C GLU A 116 -29.58 -12.31 22.88
N VAL A 117 -29.31 -12.45 21.58
CA VAL A 117 -29.41 -13.72 20.85
C VAL A 117 -28.23 -13.86 19.88
N ALA A 118 -27.48 -14.94 20.08
CA ALA A 118 -26.36 -15.39 19.25
C ALA A 118 -26.77 -15.66 17.78
N PRO A 119 -25.85 -15.52 16.80
CA PRO A 119 -26.18 -15.76 15.41
C PRO A 119 -26.34 -17.26 15.13
N THR A 120 -27.56 -17.65 14.76
CA THR A 120 -27.85 -18.92 14.09
C THR A 120 -27.30 -18.86 12.66
N ALA A 121 -26.44 -19.82 12.32
CA ALA A 121 -26.00 -20.06 10.96
C ALA A 121 -27.21 -20.29 10.03
N TYR A 122 -27.28 -19.51 8.95
CA TYR A 122 -28.16 -19.79 7.82
C TYR A 122 -27.32 -20.12 6.60
N SER A 123 -27.61 -21.28 6.05
CA SER A 123 -27.04 -21.93 4.89
C SER A 123 -27.47 -21.27 3.59
N HIS A 124 -26.53 -21.09 2.66
CA HIS A 124 -26.83 -20.73 1.27
C HIS A 124 -27.37 -21.93 0.47
N PRO A 125 -28.28 -21.72 -0.50
CA PRO A 125 -28.70 -22.76 -1.42
C PRO A 125 -27.54 -23.14 -2.36
N ALA A 126 -27.33 -24.45 -2.51
CA ALA A 126 -26.29 -25.01 -3.38
C ALA A 126 -26.54 -24.67 -4.86
N TYR A 127 -25.57 -24.04 -5.49
CA TYR A 127 -25.50 -23.93 -6.95
C TYR A 127 -24.88 -25.21 -7.52
N ASN A 128 -25.60 -25.87 -8.42
CA ASN A 128 -25.23 -27.12 -9.06
C ASN A 128 -24.68 -26.82 -10.47
N PRO A 129 -23.39 -27.04 -10.77
CA PRO A 129 -22.91 -26.94 -12.15
C PRO A 129 -23.33 -28.16 -12.99
N PRO A 130 -23.54 -28.02 -14.32
CA PRO A 130 -23.91 -29.14 -15.18
C PRO A 130 -22.80 -30.18 -15.28
N ALA A 131 -23.21 -31.44 -15.35
CA ALA A 131 -22.34 -32.60 -15.44
C ALA A 131 -21.57 -32.67 -16.78
N GLU A 132 -20.25 -32.84 -16.69
CA GLU A 132 -19.48 -33.45 -17.78
C GLU A 132 -19.04 -34.86 -17.38
N SER A 133 -19.22 -35.75 -18.34
CA SER A 133 -19.19 -37.20 -18.21
C SER A 133 -17.77 -37.73 -17.98
N ASN A 134 -17.52 -38.26 -16.78
CA ASN A 134 -16.44 -39.21 -16.55
C ASN A 134 -16.92 -40.63 -16.85
N THR A 135 -16.32 -41.27 -17.85
CA THR A 135 -16.28 -42.73 -17.95
C THR A 135 -14.94 -43.22 -17.42
N TRP A 136 -14.99 -43.89 -16.27
CA TRP A 136 -13.88 -44.56 -15.58
C TRP A 136 -13.76 -46.01 -16.08
N ALA A 137 -12.53 -46.50 -16.28
CA ALA A 137 -12.06 -47.79 -15.72
C ALA A 137 -10.55 -48.02 -15.99
N PRO A 138 -9.86 -48.82 -15.15
CA PRO A 138 -8.49 -48.54 -14.70
C PRO A 138 -7.47 -49.59 -15.13
N VAL A 139 -6.16 -49.23 -15.20
CA VAL A 139 -5.07 -50.23 -15.06
C VAL A 139 -3.83 -49.57 -14.42
N GLN A 140 -3.12 -50.43 -13.67
CA GLN A 140 -2.04 -50.20 -12.74
C GLN A 140 -0.69 -49.77 -13.35
N SER A 141 0.16 -49.33 -12.44
CA SER A 141 1.62 -49.16 -12.48
C SER A 141 2.36 -50.01 -13.51
N GLU A 142 3.27 -49.39 -14.25
CA GLU A 142 4.65 -49.88 -14.39
C GLU A 142 5.61 -48.83 -14.99
N THR A 143 6.86 -49.09 -14.67
CA THR A 143 8.09 -48.31 -14.80
C THR A 143 8.64 -48.30 -16.22
N GLU A 144 9.08 -47.16 -16.77
CA GLU A 144 10.10 -47.04 -17.84
C GLU A 144 10.86 -45.71 -17.66
N ARG A 145 12.20 -45.65 -17.58
CA ARG A 145 13.29 -45.97 -18.52
C ARG A 145 13.26 -45.17 -19.83
N SER A 146 14.21 -44.23 -19.98
CA SER A 146 14.95 -43.97 -21.25
C SER A 146 16.10 -42.98 -21.02
N THR A 147 17.36 -43.45 -21.10
CA THR A 147 18.32 -43.40 -22.23
C THR A 147 19.10 -42.10 -22.37
N SER A 148 20.44 -42.18 -22.23
CA SER A 148 21.44 -41.53 -23.09
C SER A 148 22.86 -42.02 -22.71
N ALA A 149 23.64 -42.45 -23.71
CA ALA A 149 25.08 -42.74 -23.67
C ALA A 149 25.71 -42.07 -24.93
N PRO A 150 27.05 -42.00 -25.14
CA PRO A 150 28.18 -42.49 -24.33
C PRO A 150 29.35 -41.47 -24.14
N ALA A 151 30.33 -41.84 -23.31
CA ALA A 151 31.69 -41.26 -23.26
C ALA A 151 32.74 -42.38 -23.45
N PRO A 152 33.95 -42.11 -23.97
CA PRO A 152 34.93 -43.14 -24.28
C PRO A 152 35.85 -43.50 -23.10
N ALA A 153 36.29 -44.76 -23.11
CA ALA A 153 37.11 -45.43 -22.11
C ALA A 153 38.62 -45.35 -22.40
N THR A 154 39.44 -45.56 -21.36
CA THR A 154 40.69 -46.37 -21.38
C THR A 154 41.06 -46.74 -19.93
N THR A 155 40.77 -47.98 -19.50
CA THR A 155 41.69 -49.10 -19.21
C THR A 155 42.70 -48.90 -18.07
N ALA A 156 42.55 -49.69 -17.00
CA ALA A 156 43.44 -50.83 -16.71
C ALA A 156 43.03 -51.52 -15.40
N THR A 157 42.75 -52.83 -15.49
CA THR A 157 42.54 -53.75 -14.37
C THR A 157 43.79 -54.61 -14.25
N THR A 158 44.37 -54.78 -13.06
CA THR A 158 44.65 -56.12 -12.51
C THR A 158 44.97 -56.08 -11.03
N SER A 159 44.30 -56.98 -10.32
CA SER A 159 44.40 -57.32 -8.91
C SER A 159 45.49 -58.38 -8.72
N THR A 160 46.17 -58.38 -7.57
CA THR A 160 46.43 -59.61 -6.80
C THR A 160 46.77 -59.30 -5.34
N LEU A 161 46.08 -60.01 -4.43
CA LEU A 161 46.32 -60.09 -3.00
C LEU A 161 47.63 -60.81 -2.66
N SER A 162 48.23 -60.48 -1.51
CA SER A 162 48.76 -61.50 -0.59
C SER A 162 48.91 -61.00 0.84
N THR A 163 48.39 -61.84 1.74
CA THR A 163 48.33 -61.81 3.20
C THR A 163 49.63 -62.27 3.88
N SER A 164 49.93 -61.75 5.08
CA SER A 164 50.23 -62.57 6.27
C SER A 164 50.45 -61.75 7.56
N PHE A 165 50.03 -62.35 8.68
CA PHE A 165 49.94 -61.96 10.10
C PHE A 165 51.32 -61.68 10.79
N SER A 166 51.51 -61.21 12.04
CA SER A 166 50.90 -61.63 13.32
C SER A 166 51.43 -60.84 14.57
N THR A 167 50.57 -60.67 15.61
CA THR A 167 50.78 -60.65 17.11
C THR A 167 51.79 -59.67 17.77
N SER A 168 51.43 -58.74 18.69
CA SER A 168 50.88 -58.79 20.08
C SER A 168 51.88 -59.08 21.22
N VAL A 169 52.17 -58.11 22.13
CA VAL A 169 52.41 -58.26 23.60
C VAL A 169 52.15 -56.92 24.36
N GLN A 170 51.67 -57.07 25.62
CA GLN A 170 51.10 -56.18 26.65
C GLN A 170 51.97 -55.06 27.33
N PRO A 171 51.37 -54.25 28.25
CA PRO A 171 51.94 -53.06 28.92
C PRO A 171 52.28 -53.24 30.42
N THR A 172 52.88 -52.20 31.04
CA THR A 172 52.99 -52.08 32.51
C THR A 172 52.99 -50.61 32.99
N THR A 173 52.33 -50.37 34.12
CA THR A 173 52.10 -49.10 34.84
C THR A 173 52.93 -49.00 36.12
N THR A 174 53.26 -47.80 36.61
CA THR A 174 53.29 -47.45 38.05
C THR A 174 53.31 -45.93 38.32
N ASP A 175 52.66 -45.55 39.42
CA ASP A 175 52.34 -44.24 40.04
C ASP A 175 53.48 -43.31 40.49
N VAL A 176 53.17 -42.00 40.73
CA VAL A 176 53.13 -41.32 42.07
C VAL A 176 53.19 -39.76 41.99
N ALA A 177 52.14 -39.13 42.54
CA ALA A 177 51.98 -37.86 43.34
C ALA A 177 52.29 -36.41 42.84
N PRO A 178 51.64 -35.37 43.44
CA PRO A 178 51.50 -34.01 42.87
C PRO A 178 52.23 -32.89 43.64
N THR A 179 52.49 -31.75 42.98
CA THR A 179 52.84 -30.47 43.64
C THR A 179 52.21 -29.27 42.94
N THR A 180 51.65 -28.38 43.77
CA THR A 180 51.05 -27.08 43.47
C THR A 180 52.09 -26.02 43.06
N SER A 181 51.79 -25.16 42.09
CA SER A 181 52.35 -23.80 42.05
C SER A 181 51.51 -22.83 41.19
N THR A 182 51.39 -21.63 41.71
CA THR A 182 50.55 -20.48 41.34
C THR A 182 50.84 -19.88 39.95
N TYR A 183 49.79 -19.61 39.17
CA TYR A 183 49.89 -18.79 37.95
C TYR A 183 49.44 -17.36 38.23
N VAL A 184 50.37 -16.42 38.02
CA VAL A 184 50.15 -14.97 38.05
C VAL A 184 50.06 -14.49 36.59
N ALA A 185 49.02 -13.72 36.26
CA ALA A 185 48.87 -13.07 34.96
C ALA A 185 49.89 -11.93 34.78
N PRO A 186 50.30 -11.65 33.53
CA PRO A 186 50.50 -10.26 33.16
C PRO A 186 49.90 -9.86 31.80
N THR A 187 49.59 -8.57 31.78
CA THR A 187 48.94 -7.73 30.79
C THR A 187 49.79 -7.39 29.57
N THR A 188 49.09 -7.23 28.44
CA THR A 188 49.28 -6.28 27.32
C THR A 188 50.68 -5.81 26.93
N SER A 189 51.06 -6.04 25.68
CA SER A 189 51.79 -5.04 24.91
C SER A 189 51.48 -5.17 23.41
N SER A 190 51.16 -4.02 22.83
CA SER A 190 50.82 -3.78 21.43
C SER A 190 52.03 -3.95 20.50
N TYR A 191 51.83 -4.63 19.38
CA TYR A 191 52.67 -4.49 18.20
C TYR A 191 51.79 -4.26 16.97
N ALA A 192 52.05 -3.15 16.29
CA ALA A 192 51.50 -2.81 14.98
C ALA A 192 52.17 -3.67 13.90
N ALA A 193 51.38 -4.12 12.92
CA ALA A 193 51.85 -4.78 11.70
C ALA A 193 51.34 -4.05 10.45
N PRO A 194 52.09 -4.09 9.32
CA PRO A 194 52.01 -3.11 8.25
C PRO A 194 50.99 -3.42 7.15
N SER A 195 50.63 -2.35 6.45
CA SER A 195 49.71 -2.25 5.32
C SER A 195 50.00 -3.21 4.16
N THR A 196 48.96 -3.89 3.67
CA THR A 196 48.87 -4.37 2.30
C THR A 196 47.52 -3.96 1.71
N THR A 197 47.59 -3.36 0.53
CA THR A 197 46.49 -2.84 -0.27
C THR A 197 45.70 -3.98 -0.92
N ALA A 198 44.46 -4.18 -0.48
CA ALA A 198 43.42 -4.86 -1.24
C ALA A 198 42.22 -3.91 -1.33
N ALA A 199 41.83 -3.53 -2.55
CA ALA A 199 40.72 -2.64 -2.81
C ALA A 199 39.41 -3.31 -2.36
N ALA A 200 38.81 -2.77 -1.31
CA ALA A 200 37.49 -3.16 -0.81
C ALA A 200 36.39 -2.55 -1.70
N PRO A 201 35.27 -3.27 -1.91
CA PRO A 201 34.11 -2.73 -2.63
C PRO A 201 33.57 -1.49 -1.91
N GLN A 202 33.23 -0.46 -2.68
CA GLN A 202 32.73 0.82 -2.20
C GLN A 202 31.50 0.61 -1.29
N PRO A 203 31.47 1.19 -0.07
CA PRO A 203 30.30 1.09 0.80
C PRO A 203 29.11 1.83 0.20
N ALA A 204 27.92 1.25 0.42
CA ALA A 204 26.63 1.82 0.11
C ALA A 204 26.55 3.29 0.56
N GLN A 205 26.03 4.14 -0.32
CA GLN A 205 25.78 5.55 -0.05
C GLN A 205 24.83 5.65 1.15
N SER A 206 25.37 6.03 2.31
CA SER A 206 24.61 6.47 3.46
C SER A 206 23.83 7.72 3.08
N TYR A 207 22.50 7.64 3.06
CA TYR A 207 21.63 8.80 2.91
C TYR A 207 21.68 9.62 4.22
N SER A 208 22.71 10.44 4.33
CA SER A 208 22.86 11.44 5.37
C SER A 208 22.29 12.77 4.87
N GLY A 209 20.97 12.89 4.85
CA GLY A 209 20.30 14.17 4.64
C GLY A 209 20.39 15.00 5.92
N SER A 210 21.33 15.94 5.98
CA SER A 210 21.38 16.97 7.02
C SER A 210 20.18 17.91 6.88
N ASP A 211 19.34 17.88 7.91
CA ASP A 211 18.14 18.67 8.10
C ASP A 211 18.43 20.18 8.01
N SER A 212 17.97 20.81 6.92
CA SER A 212 17.91 22.27 6.78
C SER A 212 16.80 22.66 5.80
N SER A 213 15.57 22.62 6.33
CA SER A 213 14.44 23.52 6.01
C SER A 213 14.29 23.97 4.55
N SER A 214 13.90 23.01 3.72
CA SER A 214 12.99 23.23 2.59
C SER A 214 12.35 21.88 2.32
N SER A 215 11.36 21.48 3.14
CA SER A 215 10.54 20.32 2.81
C SER A 215 9.86 20.64 1.48
N GLY A 216 10.34 20.04 0.39
CA GLY A 216 9.60 19.99 -0.85
C GLY A 216 8.18 19.50 -0.56
N GLY A 217 7.22 19.87 -1.37
CA GLY A 217 5.85 19.39 -1.20
C GLY A 217 4.82 20.38 -1.71
N LYS A 218 3.67 19.84 -2.09
CA LYS A 218 2.50 20.58 -2.58
C LYS A 218 1.34 20.53 -1.56
N GLY A 219 1.62 20.01 -0.36
CA GLY A 219 0.66 19.83 0.72
C GLY A 219 -0.36 18.72 0.42
N ASN A 220 -1.37 18.61 1.29
CA ASN A 220 -2.48 17.67 1.07
C ASN A 220 -3.45 18.20 0.01
N THR A 221 -2.98 18.21 -1.25
CA THR A 221 -3.74 18.63 -2.42
C THR A 221 -3.50 17.62 -3.55
N TYR A 222 -4.42 17.58 -4.51
CA TYR A 222 -4.30 16.71 -5.67
C TYR A 222 -4.14 17.52 -6.94
N ASN A 223 -3.13 17.18 -7.73
CA ASN A 223 -2.91 17.68 -9.08
C ASN A 223 -2.91 16.50 -10.06
N MET A 224 -3.82 16.49 -11.03
CA MET A 224 -3.86 15.42 -12.02
C MET A 224 -2.70 15.56 -13.01
N TYR A 225 -1.91 14.51 -13.16
CA TYR A 225 -0.81 14.46 -14.12
C TYR A 225 -1.14 13.48 -15.26
N SER A 226 -0.73 13.84 -16.48
CA SER A 226 -0.89 13.02 -17.69
C SER A 226 0.42 12.96 -18.48
N GLY A 227 0.59 11.97 -19.35
CA GLY A 227 1.79 11.81 -20.16
C GLY A 227 2.86 10.96 -19.47
N ASP A 228 4.12 11.24 -19.78
CA ASP A 228 5.21 10.28 -19.61
C ASP A 228 5.89 10.26 -18.24
N GLY A 229 5.45 11.08 -17.29
CA GLY A 229 6.12 11.22 -16.00
C GLY A 229 7.27 12.23 -15.97
N SER A 230 7.61 12.87 -17.10
CA SER A 230 8.73 13.81 -17.14
C SER A 230 8.37 15.16 -16.52
N VAL A 231 9.36 15.84 -15.95
CA VAL A 231 9.22 17.23 -15.48
C VAL A 231 8.79 18.16 -16.62
N SER A 232 9.26 17.90 -17.85
CA SER A 232 8.83 18.63 -19.04
C SER A 232 7.34 18.47 -19.35
N SER A 233 6.73 17.36 -18.96
CA SER A 233 5.28 17.13 -19.04
C SER A 233 4.52 17.67 -17.82
N GLY A 234 5.19 18.42 -16.93
CA GLY A 234 4.58 19.07 -15.77
C GLY A 234 4.55 18.21 -14.50
N TRP A 235 5.18 17.03 -14.50
CA TRP A 235 5.26 16.16 -13.33
C TRP A 235 6.27 16.70 -12.30
N PRO A 236 6.09 16.42 -11.00
CA PRO A 236 7.02 16.89 -9.98
C PRO A 236 8.37 16.18 -10.09
N GLY A 237 9.46 16.92 -9.88
CA GLY A 237 10.79 16.33 -9.74
C GLY A 237 11.01 15.79 -8.32
N GLN A 238 12.10 15.03 -8.09
CA GLN A 238 12.42 14.52 -6.74
C GLN A 238 12.66 15.63 -5.72
N GLY A 239 13.04 16.84 -6.17
CA GLY A 239 13.18 18.02 -5.30
C GLY A 239 11.84 18.61 -4.83
N ASP A 240 10.73 18.29 -5.49
CA ASP A 240 9.37 18.65 -5.04
C ASP A 240 8.83 17.66 -3.99
N TRP A 241 9.52 16.55 -3.74
CA TRP A 241 9.02 15.53 -2.83
C TRP A 241 9.19 15.97 -1.38
N VAL A 242 8.21 15.61 -0.54
CA VAL A 242 8.33 15.72 0.91
C VAL A 242 9.46 14.82 1.42
N ASP A 243 10.04 15.15 2.57
CA ASP A 243 10.95 14.24 3.25
C ASP A 243 10.17 13.05 3.85
N PHE A 244 10.88 11.94 4.12
CA PHE A 244 10.24 10.70 4.57
C PHE A 244 9.50 10.85 5.90
N GLU A 245 10.04 11.61 6.86
CA GLU A 245 9.45 11.77 8.18
C GLU A 245 8.16 12.59 8.13
N SER A 246 8.16 13.68 7.35
CA SER A 246 6.95 14.45 7.05
C SER A 246 5.91 13.61 6.32
N MET A 247 6.32 12.85 5.30
CA MET A 247 5.42 11.96 4.56
C MET A 247 4.80 10.89 5.45
N TRP A 248 5.61 10.24 6.29
CA TRP A 248 5.18 9.24 7.25
C TRP A 248 4.17 9.82 8.23
N SER A 249 4.50 10.94 8.87
CA SER A 249 3.65 11.55 9.90
C SER A 249 2.28 11.94 9.34
N ALA A 250 2.26 12.57 8.16
CA ALA A 250 1.00 12.95 7.51
C ALA A 250 0.15 11.72 7.14
N ASN A 251 0.75 10.67 6.59
CA ASN A 251 0.02 9.45 6.23
C ASN A 251 -0.40 8.64 7.45
N LEU A 252 0.38 8.65 8.54
CA LEU A 252 0.03 7.97 9.78
C LEU A 252 -1.28 8.53 10.36
N GLU A 253 -1.36 9.85 10.48
CA GLU A 253 -2.54 10.55 10.99
C GLU A 253 -3.73 10.43 10.05
N ALA A 254 -3.50 10.60 8.74
CA ALA A 254 -4.57 10.68 7.76
C ALA A 254 -5.12 9.30 7.36
N LEU A 255 -4.30 8.25 7.36
CA LEU A 255 -4.62 6.98 6.72
C LEU A 255 -4.20 5.76 7.55
N ILE A 256 -2.90 5.56 7.79
CA ILE A 256 -2.34 4.27 8.23
C ILE A 256 -2.95 3.80 9.55
N SER A 257 -3.12 4.69 10.53
CA SER A 257 -3.64 4.36 11.86
C SER A 257 -5.13 4.00 11.91
N LYS A 258 -5.88 4.25 10.83
CA LYS A 258 -7.34 4.14 10.81
C LYS A 258 -7.92 3.55 9.51
N SER A 259 -7.08 2.91 8.71
CA SER A 259 -7.45 2.43 7.38
C SER A 259 -8.01 1.02 7.39
N CYS A 260 -7.76 0.20 8.42
CA CYS A 260 -8.19 -1.19 8.42
C CYS A 260 -9.70 -1.36 8.61
N SER A 261 -10.36 -0.40 9.26
CA SER A 261 -11.82 -0.39 9.39
C SER A 261 -12.55 -0.44 8.04
N GLN A 262 -11.95 0.08 6.96
CA GLN A 262 -12.52 -0.03 5.62
C GLN A 262 -12.66 -1.48 5.13
N PHE A 263 -11.87 -2.40 5.70
CA PHE A 263 -11.89 -3.83 5.40
C PHE A 263 -12.61 -4.65 6.48
N GLY A 264 -13.20 -4.00 7.49
CA GLY A 264 -13.88 -4.68 8.59
C GLY A 264 -12.96 -5.48 9.52
N VAL A 265 -11.69 -5.08 9.62
CA VAL A 265 -10.68 -5.71 10.50
C VAL A 265 -10.10 -4.69 11.48
N ASP A 266 -9.46 -5.21 12.54
CA ASP A 266 -8.84 -4.37 13.58
C ASP A 266 -7.82 -3.38 12.99
N GLU A 267 -7.87 -2.15 13.49
CA GLU A 267 -6.86 -1.13 13.20
C GLU A 267 -5.47 -1.56 13.64
N ASN A 268 -4.47 -0.98 12.97
CA ASN A 268 -3.08 -1.18 13.35
C ASN A 268 -2.84 -0.67 14.78
N SER A 269 -2.11 -1.42 15.60
CA SER A 269 -1.57 -0.89 16.85
C SER A 269 -0.43 0.11 16.59
N ASP A 270 -0.05 0.89 17.61
CA ASP A 270 1.09 1.80 17.52
C ASP A 270 2.40 1.05 17.23
N GLU A 271 2.56 -0.16 17.78
CA GLU A 271 3.70 -1.05 17.50
C GLU A 271 3.69 -1.51 16.04
N GLU A 272 2.54 -1.89 15.48
CA GLU A 272 2.44 -2.30 14.06
C GLU A 272 2.73 -1.13 13.12
N ASN A 273 2.28 0.07 13.46
CA ASN A 273 2.63 1.29 12.75
C ASN A 273 4.15 1.55 12.78
N ALA A 274 4.80 1.34 13.94
CA ALA A 274 6.25 1.44 14.06
C ALA A 274 6.99 0.34 13.28
N ASP A 275 6.45 -0.87 13.24
CA ASP A 275 6.98 -2.00 12.47
C ASP A 275 6.89 -1.76 10.96
N ILE A 276 5.80 -1.15 10.47
CA ILE A 276 5.71 -0.71 9.06
C ILE A 276 6.84 0.29 8.77
N LYS A 277 6.97 1.35 9.58
CA LYS A 277 7.98 2.40 9.36
C LYS A 277 9.41 1.86 9.35
N SER A 278 9.73 1.01 10.33
CA SER A 278 11.06 0.41 10.46
C SER A 278 11.35 -0.55 9.30
N SER A 279 10.36 -1.36 8.90
CA SER A 279 10.46 -2.26 7.76
C SER A 279 10.68 -1.48 6.46
N ILE A 280 9.95 -0.39 6.21
CA ILE A 280 10.17 0.47 5.02
C ILE A 280 11.62 0.95 4.97
N ASN A 281 12.16 1.48 6.07
CA ASN A 281 13.54 1.99 6.11
C ASN A 281 14.58 0.89 5.92
N SER A 282 14.36 -0.28 6.54
CA SER A 282 15.24 -1.43 6.41
C SER A 282 15.28 -1.91 4.95
N VAL A 283 14.11 -2.12 4.35
CA VAL A 283 13.98 -2.68 3.00
C VAL A 283 14.41 -1.67 1.94
N ALA A 284 14.10 -0.38 2.12
CA ALA A 284 14.64 0.69 1.28
C ALA A 284 16.17 0.62 1.17
N SER A 285 16.84 0.42 2.32
CA SER A 285 18.29 0.33 2.40
C SER A 285 18.84 -0.92 1.70
N SER A 286 18.22 -2.09 1.88
CA SER A 286 18.69 -3.34 1.27
C SER A 286 18.35 -3.45 -0.23
N ALA A 287 17.19 -2.96 -0.64
CA ALA A 287 16.72 -2.99 -2.02
C ALA A 287 17.35 -1.88 -2.87
N GLY A 288 17.84 -0.79 -2.26
CA GLY A 288 18.32 0.40 -2.96
C GLY A 288 17.18 1.24 -3.53
N VAL A 289 16.05 1.29 -2.83
CA VAL A 289 14.83 2.00 -3.25
C VAL A 289 14.59 3.18 -2.30
N ASP A 290 14.13 4.32 -2.82
CA ASP A 290 13.81 5.48 -1.97
C ASP A 290 12.65 5.12 -1.01
N PRO A 291 12.80 5.29 0.31
CA PRO A 291 11.78 4.87 1.28
C PRO A 291 10.45 5.63 1.11
N ARG A 292 10.47 6.84 0.54
CA ARG A 292 9.25 7.60 0.23
C ARG A 292 8.45 6.92 -0.86
N PHE A 293 9.12 6.31 -1.83
CA PHE A 293 8.47 5.58 -2.90
C PHE A 293 7.84 4.28 -2.39
N ILE A 294 8.53 3.55 -1.50
CA ILE A 294 7.95 2.38 -0.84
C ILE A 294 6.69 2.78 -0.06
N LEU A 295 6.75 3.86 0.74
CA LEU A 295 5.61 4.36 1.48
C LEU A 295 4.45 4.77 0.55
N ALA A 296 4.74 5.45 -0.57
CA ALA A 296 3.73 5.82 -1.57
C ALA A 296 2.97 4.58 -2.09
N ILE A 297 3.68 3.50 -2.39
CA ILE A 297 3.10 2.23 -2.86
C ILE A 297 2.31 1.55 -1.73
N VAL A 298 2.84 1.44 -0.51
CA VAL A 298 2.09 0.90 0.64
C VAL A 298 0.75 1.62 0.83
N VAL A 299 0.77 2.95 0.79
CA VAL A 299 -0.45 3.75 0.95
C VAL A 299 -1.37 3.62 -0.28
N GLN A 300 -0.82 3.52 -1.48
CA GLN A 300 -1.61 3.29 -2.69
C GLN A 300 -2.39 1.98 -2.61
N GLU A 301 -1.71 0.90 -2.23
CA GLU A 301 -2.23 -0.47 -2.28
C GLU A 301 -3.16 -0.80 -1.12
N SER A 302 -2.82 -0.39 0.10
CA SER A 302 -3.55 -0.83 1.30
C SER A 302 -3.93 0.31 2.24
N LYS A 303 -3.53 1.54 1.92
CA LYS A 303 -3.59 2.70 2.83
C LYS A 303 -2.80 2.47 4.14
N GLY A 304 -1.96 1.43 4.19
CA GLY A 304 -1.16 1.03 5.34
C GLY A 304 -1.80 -0.02 6.26
N CYS A 305 -2.93 -0.62 5.89
CA CYS A 305 -3.54 -1.66 6.72
C CYS A 305 -2.74 -2.98 6.65
N VAL A 306 -2.18 -3.43 7.79
CA VAL A 306 -1.40 -4.69 7.84
C VAL A 306 -2.26 -5.94 7.60
N ARG A 307 -3.58 -5.80 7.76
CA ARG A 307 -4.60 -6.84 7.55
C ARG A 307 -5.43 -6.61 6.29
N VAL A 308 -4.91 -5.85 5.33
CA VAL A 308 -5.57 -5.71 4.03
C VAL A 308 -5.85 -7.12 3.46
N PRO A 309 -7.08 -7.42 3.02
CA PRO A 309 -7.38 -8.74 2.50
C PRO A 309 -6.48 -9.10 1.32
N THR A 310 -5.95 -10.32 1.32
CA THR A 310 -5.28 -10.86 0.14
C THR A 310 -6.31 -10.93 -1.00
N THR A 311 -6.01 -10.28 -2.13
CA THR A 311 -6.82 -10.46 -3.34
C THR A 311 -6.35 -11.73 -4.08
N SER A 312 -7.27 -12.56 -4.55
CA SER A 312 -6.94 -13.84 -5.19
C SER A 312 -7.92 -14.14 -6.31
N TRP A 313 -7.64 -13.60 -7.48
CA TRP A 313 -8.32 -13.97 -8.72
C TRP A 313 -7.51 -15.09 -9.40
N SER A 314 -6.78 -14.77 -10.46
CA SER A 314 -5.87 -15.73 -11.11
C SER A 314 -4.49 -15.79 -10.43
N VAL A 315 -4.13 -14.75 -9.67
CA VAL A 315 -2.91 -14.67 -8.88
C VAL A 315 -3.25 -14.09 -7.50
N SER A 316 -2.58 -14.61 -6.47
CA SER A 316 -2.67 -14.09 -5.11
C SER A 316 -1.79 -12.84 -4.98
N ASN A 317 -2.37 -11.75 -4.53
CA ASN A 317 -1.68 -10.49 -4.27
C ASN A 317 -1.89 -10.11 -2.80
N PRO A 318 -1.05 -10.58 -1.87
CA PRO A 318 -1.24 -10.35 -0.45
C PRO A 318 -0.56 -9.09 0.09
N GLY A 319 -0.96 -8.73 1.31
CA GLY A 319 -0.19 -7.87 2.20
C GLY A 319 -0.22 -6.38 1.85
N LEU A 320 0.56 -5.60 2.61
CA LEU A 320 0.60 -4.13 2.57
C LEU A 320 0.80 -3.52 1.18
N MET A 321 1.54 -4.21 0.32
CA MET A 321 1.85 -3.76 -1.04
C MET A 321 1.09 -4.56 -2.12
N GLN A 322 0.15 -5.45 -1.74
CA GLN A 322 -0.59 -6.31 -2.68
C GLN A 322 0.33 -6.96 -3.72
N SER A 323 1.43 -7.55 -3.24
CA SER A 323 2.56 -7.96 -4.09
C SER A 323 2.22 -9.19 -4.92
N HIS A 324 2.57 -9.21 -6.20
CA HIS A 324 2.27 -10.34 -7.09
C HIS A 324 2.88 -11.66 -6.61
N SER A 325 2.03 -12.63 -6.23
CA SER A 325 2.44 -13.90 -5.62
C SER A 325 3.32 -13.74 -4.37
N GLY A 326 3.02 -12.72 -3.55
CA GLY A 326 3.66 -12.51 -2.26
C GLY A 326 3.46 -13.66 -1.29
N THR A 327 4.34 -13.75 -0.31
CA THR A 327 4.30 -14.70 0.80
C THR A 327 3.89 -14.05 2.11
N GLY A 328 4.11 -12.75 2.27
CA GLY A 328 3.72 -11.97 3.43
C GLY A 328 2.23 -11.62 3.46
N THR A 329 1.51 -12.01 4.50
CA THR A 329 0.12 -11.62 4.77
C THR A 329 -0.28 -11.81 6.23
N CYS A 330 -1.06 -10.87 6.76
CA CYS A 330 -1.80 -11.06 8.00
C CYS A 330 -3.31 -11.25 7.75
N ASN A 331 -3.73 -11.45 6.50
CA ASN A 331 -5.13 -11.69 6.16
C ASN A 331 -5.29 -12.50 4.86
N SER A 332 -5.05 -13.80 4.93
CA SER A 332 -5.36 -14.77 3.86
C SER A 332 -6.81 -15.28 3.89
N GLY A 333 -7.74 -14.50 4.47
CA GLY A 333 -9.12 -14.89 4.77
C GLY A 333 -9.41 -15.08 6.26
N SER A 334 -8.36 -15.13 7.08
CA SER A 334 -8.43 -15.12 8.55
C SER A 334 -7.47 -14.04 9.08
N PRO A 335 -7.97 -12.85 9.42
CA PRO A 335 -7.13 -11.75 9.91
C PRO A 335 -6.37 -12.14 11.19
N VAL A 336 -5.08 -11.79 11.24
CA VAL A 336 -4.19 -12.03 12.38
C VAL A 336 -4.00 -10.73 13.16
N SER A 337 -4.20 -10.78 14.48
CA SER A 337 -4.08 -9.62 15.38
C SER A 337 -3.42 -10.02 16.71
N PRO A 338 -2.28 -9.42 17.09
CA PRO A 338 -1.45 -8.51 16.29
C PRO A 338 -0.79 -9.24 15.10
N CYS A 339 -0.55 -8.50 14.01
CA CYS A 339 0.24 -8.91 12.86
C CYS A 339 1.73 -8.94 13.27
N PRO A 340 2.43 -10.08 13.11
CA PRO A 340 3.83 -10.18 13.49
C PRO A 340 4.72 -9.21 12.70
N SER A 341 5.69 -8.58 13.36
CA SER A 341 6.65 -7.66 12.72
C SER A 341 7.42 -8.31 11.56
N SER A 342 7.74 -9.60 11.65
CA SER A 342 8.36 -10.37 10.56
C SER A 342 7.45 -10.47 9.34
N GLU A 343 6.13 -10.55 9.55
CA GLU A 343 5.15 -10.63 8.48
C GLU A 343 5.01 -9.28 7.79
N ILE A 344 4.94 -8.18 8.58
CA ILE A 344 4.96 -6.80 8.08
C ILE A 344 6.20 -6.56 7.23
N GLN A 345 7.38 -6.97 7.70
CA GLN A 345 8.61 -6.87 6.93
C GLN A 345 8.57 -7.70 5.65
N GLN A 346 8.03 -8.93 5.70
CA GLN A 346 7.91 -9.79 4.53
C GLN A 346 6.99 -9.18 3.46
N MET A 347 5.86 -8.57 3.85
CA MET A 347 4.98 -7.87 2.90
C MET A 347 5.71 -6.76 2.13
N ILE A 348 6.59 -6.02 2.81
CA ILE A 348 7.38 -4.94 2.22
C ILE A 348 8.55 -5.49 1.39
N ASN A 349 9.19 -6.58 1.82
CA ASN A 349 10.19 -7.32 1.03
C ASN A 349 9.58 -7.79 -0.29
N ASP A 350 8.43 -8.46 -0.26
CA ASP A 350 7.78 -9.00 -1.47
C ASP A 350 7.48 -7.91 -2.49
N GLY A 351 7.07 -6.72 -2.03
CA GLY A 351 6.76 -5.60 -2.92
C GLY A 351 8.01 -4.88 -3.43
N SER A 352 9.08 -4.82 -2.62
CA SER A 352 10.27 -4.03 -2.94
C SER A 352 11.36 -4.85 -3.65
N ASP A 353 11.65 -6.05 -3.14
CA ASP A 353 12.60 -7.01 -3.70
C ASP A 353 11.94 -7.96 -4.70
N GLY A 354 10.62 -7.99 -4.79
CA GLY A 354 9.89 -8.86 -5.70
C GLY A 354 9.70 -10.27 -5.16
N THR A 355 9.06 -11.10 -5.96
CA THR A 355 8.78 -12.50 -5.64
C THR A 355 9.40 -13.41 -6.69
N SER A 356 9.22 -14.72 -6.53
CA SER A 356 9.62 -15.68 -7.57
C SER A 356 8.86 -15.52 -8.89
N SER A 357 7.71 -14.85 -8.86
CA SER A 357 6.76 -14.78 -9.99
C SER A 357 6.50 -13.35 -10.47
N GLY A 358 7.06 -12.34 -9.83
CA GLY A 358 6.84 -10.94 -10.20
C GLY A 358 7.95 -10.02 -9.71
N ASP A 359 8.19 -8.97 -10.50
CA ASP A 359 9.18 -7.94 -10.19
C ASP A 359 8.71 -7.07 -9.01
N GLY A 360 9.65 -6.74 -8.12
CA GLY A 360 9.46 -5.72 -7.10
C GLY A 360 9.95 -4.36 -7.59
N LEU A 361 9.78 -3.34 -6.74
CA LEU A 361 10.19 -1.96 -7.06
C LEU A 361 11.66 -1.86 -7.50
N LYS A 362 12.56 -2.65 -6.90
CA LYS A 362 13.98 -2.70 -7.28
C LYS A 362 14.17 -3.10 -8.74
N GLN A 363 13.54 -4.18 -9.17
CA GLN A 363 13.64 -4.68 -10.55
C GLN A 363 13.01 -3.71 -11.53
N LEU A 364 11.83 -3.17 -11.19
CA LEU A 364 11.11 -2.22 -12.04
C LEU A 364 11.88 -0.91 -12.23
N LEU A 365 12.52 -0.41 -11.18
CA LEU A 365 13.39 0.76 -11.28
C LEU A 365 14.62 0.49 -12.15
N ALA A 366 15.19 -0.72 -12.07
CA ALA A 366 16.33 -1.12 -12.90
C ALA A 366 15.97 -1.29 -14.40
N GLN A 367 14.69 -1.48 -14.72
CA GLN A 367 14.20 -1.53 -16.11
C GLN A 367 14.03 -0.15 -16.74
N CYS A 368 14.00 0.92 -15.93
CA CYS A 368 13.87 2.28 -16.43
C CYS A 368 15.22 2.86 -16.85
N SER A 369 15.29 3.51 -18.02
CA SER A 369 16.50 4.20 -18.49
C SER A 369 16.69 5.57 -17.84
N GLU A 370 15.60 6.20 -17.41
CA GLU A 370 15.58 7.50 -16.78
C GLU A 370 16.28 7.45 -15.42
N GLN A 371 16.93 8.56 -15.05
CA GLN A 371 17.70 8.64 -13.81
C GLN A 371 17.06 9.55 -12.76
N ASP A 372 16.09 10.37 -13.16
CA ASP A 372 15.38 11.33 -12.32
C ASP A 372 14.05 10.77 -11.77
N ALA A 373 13.13 11.65 -11.36
CA ALA A 373 11.82 11.28 -10.83
C ALA A 373 10.99 10.42 -11.78
N GLN A 374 11.16 10.58 -13.10
CA GLN A 374 10.35 9.91 -14.11
C GLN A 374 10.42 8.39 -13.98
N LYS A 375 11.58 7.84 -13.61
CA LYS A 375 11.77 6.39 -13.42
C LYS A 375 10.86 5.82 -12.33
N TYR A 376 10.56 6.60 -11.30
CA TYR A 376 9.67 6.16 -10.21
C TYR A 376 8.21 6.14 -10.67
N TYR A 377 7.78 7.12 -11.47
CA TYR A 377 6.41 7.14 -12.00
C TYR A 377 6.19 6.05 -13.05
N LYS A 378 7.22 5.74 -13.85
CA LYS A 378 7.24 4.58 -14.75
C LYS A 378 7.22 3.26 -13.98
N ALA A 379 8.08 3.11 -12.96
CA ALA A 379 8.11 1.92 -12.12
C ALA A 379 6.77 1.72 -11.40
N ALA A 380 6.12 2.78 -10.91
CA ALA A 380 4.77 2.71 -10.35
C ALA A 380 3.76 2.18 -11.38
N ARG A 381 3.83 2.66 -12.63
CA ARG A 381 2.94 2.16 -13.68
C ARG A 381 3.16 0.67 -13.95
N MET A 382 4.41 0.24 -14.03
CA MET A 382 4.76 -1.17 -14.24
C MET A 382 4.39 -2.03 -13.02
N TYR A 383 4.46 -1.50 -11.81
CA TYR A 383 4.00 -2.22 -10.61
C TYR A 383 2.49 -2.50 -10.67
N ASN A 384 1.71 -1.49 -11.08
CA ASN A 384 0.25 -1.60 -11.20
C ASN A 384 -0.21 -2.48 -12.36
N SER A 385 0.44 -2.38 -13.52
CA SER A 385 -0.08 -2.93 -14.78
C SER A 385 0.86 -3.90 -15.51
N GLY A 386 2.04 -4.16 -14.95
CA GLY A 386 3.09 -5.00 -15.53
C GLY A 386 3.85 -4.38 -16.70
N SER A 387 3.41 -3.23 -17.22
CA SER A 387 4.07 -2.57 -18.36
C SER A 387 3.72 -1.08 -18.44
N VAL A 388 4.45 -0.34 -19.29
CA VAL A 388 4.04 1.00 -19.73
C VAL A 388 3.39 0.87 -21.10
N ASP A 389 2.30 1.60 -21.35
CA ASP A 389 1.65 1.65 -22.65
C ASP A 389 2.64 2.06 -23.76
N PRO A 390 2.54 1.52 -25.00
CA PRO A 390 3.46 1.85 -26.09
C PRO A 390 3.55 3.34 -26.44
N SER A 391 2.53 4.14 -26.12
CA SER A 391 2.57 5.61 -26.27
C SER A 391 3.53 6.29 -25.30
N GLY A 392 3.91 5.62 -24.21
CA GLY A 392 4.65 6.18 -23.09
C GLY A 392 3.79 6.95 -22.08
N ASP A 393 2.48 7.10 -22.32
CA ASP A 393 1.58 7.77 -21.39
C ASP A 393 1.27 6.87 -20.18
N LEU A 394 1.60 7.37 -18.98
CA LEU A 394 1.41 6.64 -17.72
C LEU A 394 -0.06 6.56 -17.29
N GLY A 395 -0.95 7.32 -17.94
CA GLY A 395 -2.40 7.23 -17.77
C GLY A 395 -3.10 6.28 -18.76
N ALA A 396 -2.41 5.81 -19.81
CA ALA A 396 -2.98 4.94 -20.84
C ALA A 396 -2.84 3.44 -20.48
N GLY A 397 -3.30 2.54 -21.36
CA GLY A 397 -3.14 1.11 -21.20
C GLY A 397 -4.22 0.43 -20.35
N ILE A 398 -3.87 -0.68 -19.70
CA ILE A 398 -4.77 -1.52 -18.90
C ILE A 398 -4.44 -1.32 -17.40
N ALA A 399 -5.44 -1.43 -16.53
CA ALA A 399 -5.42 -1.16 -15.08
C ALA A 399 -5.68 0.31 -14.70
N THR A 400 -5.59 0.61 -13.40
CA THR A 400 -5.91 1.92 -12.79
C THR A 400 -5.12 3.04 -13.46
N HIS A 401 -5.81 3.86 -14.25
CA HIS A 401 -5.25 4.92 -15.06
C HIS A 401 -4.65 6.04 -14.22
N CYS A 402 -5.21 6.34 -13.04
CA CYS A 402 -4.67 7.40 -12.18
C CYS A 402 -3.42 6.99 -11.41
N TYR A 403 -3.00 5.72 -11.42
CA TYR A 403 -2.02 5.17 -10.48
C TYR A 403 -0.72 5.98 -10.37
N SER A 404 -0.07 6.29 -11.49
CA SER A 404 1.18 7.07 -11.44
C SER A 404 0.96 8.52 -11.01
N SER A 405 -0.15 9.15 -11.43
CA SER A 405 -0.52 10.50 -10.98
C SER A 405 -0.73 10.53 -9.47
N ASP A 406 -1.42 9.52 -8.96
CA ASP A 406 -1.66 9.27 -7.55
C ASP A 406 -0.37 9.11 -6.75
N ILE A 407 0.60 8.37 -7.27
CA ILE A 407 1.92 8.21 -6.65
C ILE A 407 2.70 9.53 -6.65
N ALA A 408 2.68 10.29 -7.75
CA ALA A 408 3.31 11.60 -7.80
C ALA A 408 2.74 12.56 -6.76
N ASN A 409 1.41 12.56 -6.56
CA ASN A 409 0.77 13.37 -5.52
C ASN A 409 1.18 12.95 -4.12
N ARG A 410 1.19 11.63 -3.82
CA ARG A 410 1.63 11.12 -2.50
C ARG A 410 3.07 11.53 -2.17
N LEU A 411 3.97 11.42 -3.15
CA LEU A 411 5.36 11.84 -3.00
C LEU A 411 5.51 13.35 -2.75
N THR A 412 4.54 14.16 -3.16
CA THR A 412 4.48 15.60 -2.88
C THR A 412 3.63 15.96 -1.65
N GLY A 413 3.13 14.98 -0.89
CA GLY A 413 2.45 15.20 0.39
C GLY A 413 0.92 15.04 0.37
N TRP A 414 0.34 14.51 -0.71
CA TRP A 414 -1.08 14.16 -0.74
C TRP A 414 -1.38 12.96 0.16
N THR A 415 -2.45 13.05 0.96
CA THR A 415 -2.94 11.96 1.82
C THR A 415 -4.40 11.63 1.52
N ASP A 416 -5.34 12.42 2.05
CA ASP A 416 -6.77 12.14 2.04
C ASP A 416 -7.62 13.26 1.41
N ALA A 417 -7.00 14.32 0.89
CA ALA A 417 -7.72 15.31 0.11
C ALA A 417 -8.40 14.64 -1.09
N THR A 418 -9.56 15.15 -1.50
CA THR A 418 -10.31 14.55 -2.61
C THR A 418 -9.47 14.53 -3.89
N SER A 419 -9.28 13.33 -4.45
CA SER A 419 -8.65 13.18 -5.76
C SER A 419 -9.52 13.86 -6.83
N SER A 420 -8.89 14.66 -7.69
CA SER A 420 -9.52 15.25 -8.87
C SER A 420 -9.19 14.46 -10.13
N CYS A 421 -8.67 13.24 -10.01
CA CYS A 421 -8.39 12.40 -11.16
C CYS A 421 -9.67 12.00 -11.89
N THR A 422 -9.59 11.99 -13.22
CA THR A 422 -10.74 11.73 -14.12
C THR A 422 -10.47 10.63 -15.14
N LEU A 423 -9.39 9.86 -14.95
CA LEU A 423 -9.01 8.78 -15.87
C LEU A 423 -9.61 7.41 -15.52
N ASP A 424 -10.08 7.24 -14.27
CA ASP A 424 -10.65 6.00 -13.72
C ASP A 424 -12.18 6.02 -13.62
#